data_AF-A0A837G638-F1
#
_entry.id   AF-A0A837G638-F1
#
_cell.length_a   1.000
_cell.length_b   1.000
_cell.length_c   1.000
_cell.angle_alpha   90.00
_cell.angle_beta   90.00
_cell.angle_gamma   90.00
#
_symmetry.space_group_name_H-M   'P 1'
#
loop_
_entity.id
_entity.type
_entity.pdbx_description
1 polymer ?
#
loop_
_entity_poly.entity_id
_entity_poly.type
_entity_poly.pdbx_seq_one_letter_code
_entity_poly.pdbx_strand_id
1 'polypeptide(L)'
;MARFGKCQINNLKLKPSSKRAIRDIIEIVNTGTLLSGALAATPFYQIFGTPSVTSSPVETLITIREHDWDTFIKAMSGAEKYTRNKVFMVAYDQEIFTYGDEKKFWNCISEATK
;
A
#
# COMPACT_ATOMS: atom_id res chain seq x y z
N MET A 1 14.62 -8.04 -2.28
CA MET A 1 15.00 -7.01 -1.28
C MET A 1 15.06 -5.68 -2.00
N ALA A 2 13.92 -5.02 -2.17
CA ALA A 2 13.90 -3.61 -2.49
C ALA A 2 14.79 -2.87 -1.48
N ARG A 3 15.79 -2.11 -1.97
CA ARG A 3 16.49 -1.15 -1.11
C ARG A 3 15.48 -0.04 -0.83
N PHE A 4 15.05 0.16 0.42
CA PHE A 4 13.98 1.12 0.76
C PHE A 4 14.24 2.57 0.32
N GLY A 5 15.50 2.92 0.04
CA GLY A 5 15.88 4.15 -0.70
C GLY A 5 15.29 4.28 -2.12
N LYS A 6 14.75 3.19 -2.68
CA LYS A 6 14.03 3.16 -3.96
C LYS A 6 12.52 3.21 -3.80
N CYS A 7 11.96 3.27 -2.59
CA CYS A 7 10.52 3.28 -2.36
C CYS A 7 9.94 4.67 -2.07
N GLN A 8 10.75 5.72 -2.13
CA GLN A 8 10.22 7.07 -2.07
C GLN A 8 9.28 7.33 -3.26
N ILE A 9 8.04 7.70 -2.93
CA ILE A 9 6.98 8.07 -3.88
C ILE A 9 6.63 9.53 -3.60
N ASN A 10 6.74 10.38 -4.61
CA ASN A 10 6.43 11.81 -4.50
C ASN A 10 5.33 12.15 -5.49
N ASN A 11 4.26 12.78 -5.02
CA ASN A 11 3.17 13.28 -5.87
C ASN A 11 2.56 12.23 -6.81
N LEU A 12 2.38 10.99 -6.35
CA LEU A 12 1.77 9.94 -7.16
C LEU A 12 0.26 10.13 -7.25
N LYS A 13 -0.24 10.14 -8.49
CA LYS A 13 -1.67 10.10 -8.78
C LYS A 13 -2.07 8.71 -9.23
N LEU A 14 -2.92 8.07 -8.44
CA LEU A 14 -3.37 6.71 -8.74
C LEU A 14 -4.49 6.67 -9.77
N LYS A 15 -4.42 5.66 -10.63
CA LYS A 15 -5.49 5.28 -11.53
C LYS A 15 -6.65 4.66 -10.76
N PRO A 16 -7.87 4.64 -11.35
CA PRO A 16 -9.03 4.02 -10.73
C PRO A 16 -8.81 2.56 -10.33
N SER A 17 -8.06 1.77 -11.12
CA SER A 17 -7.73 0.38 -10.80
C SER A 17 -6.93 0.26 -9.51
N SER A 18 -5.89 1.08 -9.37
CA SER A 18 -5.03 1.09 -8.20
C SER A 18 -5.76 1.60 -6.95
N LYS A 19 -6.68 2.57 -7.09
CA LYS A 19 -7.59 2.94 -6.00
C LYS A 19 -8.49 1.80 -5.53
N ARG A 20 -8.95 0.92 -6.44
CA ARG A 20 -9.72 -0.28 -6.06
C ARG A 20 -8.84 -1.32 -5.37
N ALA A 21 -7.68 -1.63 -5.93
CA ALA A 21 -6.72 -2.55 -5.32
C ALA A 21 -6.33 -2.12 -3.89
N ILE A 22 -6.23 -0.82 -3.65
CA ILE A 22 -6.05 -0.25 -2.30
C ILE A 22 -7.19 -0.63 -1.35
N ARG A 23 -8.46 -0.49 -1.80
CA ARG A 23 -9.65 -0.94 -1.06
C ARG A 23 -9.61 -2.43 -0.74
N ASP A 24 -9.20 -3.24 -1.69
CA ASP A 24 -9.10 -4.69 -1.49
C ASP A 24 -8.05 -5.03 -0.42
N ILE A 25 -6.90 -4.35 -0.44
CA ILE A 25 -5.85 -4.51 0.59
C ILE A 25 -6.36 -4.11 1.97
N ILE A 26 -7.13 -3.02 2.09
CA ILE A 26 -7.75 -2.61 3.37
C ILE A 26 -8.65 -3.70 3.92
N GLU A 27 -9.51 -4.25 3.08
CA GLU A 27 -10.45 -5.29 3.48
C GLU A 27 -9.71 -6.56 3.94
N ILE A 28 -8.70 -6.99 3.19
CA ILE A 28 -7.83 -8.13 3.54
C ILE A 28 -7.15 -7.91 4.90
N VAL A 29 -6.61 -6.72 5.13
CA VAL A 29 -5.94 -6.37 6.38
C VAL A 29 -6.91 -6.36 7.55
N ASN A 30 -8.09 -5.74 7.39
CA ASN A 30 -9.09 -5.61 8.43
C ASN A 30 -9.69 -6.98 8.83
N THR A 31 -9.83 -7.88 7.87
CA THR A 31 -10.30 -9.24 8.11
C THR A 31 -9.23 -10.15 8.71
N GLY A 32 -7.95 -9.90 8.42
CA GLY A 32 -6.82 -10.74 8.82
C GLY A 32 -6.31 -10.56 10.25
N THR A 33 -7.04 -9.87 11.15
CA THR A 33 -6.60 -9.51 12.52
C THR A 33 -5.25 -8.79 12.61
N LEU A 34 -4.77 -8.24 11.49
CA LEU A 34 -3.65 -7.30 11.53
C LEU A 34 -4.05 -6.17 12.44
N LEU A 35 -3.22 -5.86 13.44
CA LEU A 35 -3.43 -4.73 14.34
C LEU A 35 -3.67 -3.49 13.48
N SER A 36 -4.95 -3.14 13.31
CA SER A 36 -5.40 -2.03 12.49
C SER A 36 -4.73 -0.73 12.96
N GLY A 37 -4.34 -0.68 14.24
CA GLY A 37 -3.54 0.39 14.85
C GLY A 37 -2.14 0.57 14.27
N ALA A 38 -1.44 -0.48 13.83
CA ALA A 38 -0.09 -0.37 13.28
C ALA A 38 -0.11 0.22 11.85
N LEU A 39 -1.10 -0.18 11.04
CA LEU A 39 -1.31 0.42 9.72
C LEU A 39 -1.99 1.79 9.82
N ALA A 40 -2.84 2.01 10.83
CA ALA A 40 -3.47 3.31 11.11
C ALA A 40 -2.46 4.42 11.43
N ALA A 41 -1.28 4.06 11.93
CA ALA A 41 -0.22 5.01 12.29
C ALA A 41 0.72 5.39 11.14
N THR A 42 0.47 4.89 9.92
CA THR A 42 1.29 5.17 8.74
C THR A 42 0.58 6.12 7.78
N PRO A 43 1.27 6.84 6.87
CA PRO A 43 0.59 7.55 5.79
C PRO A 43 -0.10 6.59 4.81
N PHE A 44 0.17 5.28 4.91
CA PHE A 44 -0.70 4.29 4.31
C PHE A 44 -2.12 4.36 4.90
N TYR A 45 -2.35 4.73 6.16
CA TYR A 45 -3.70 5.08 6.64
C TYR A 45 -4.30 6.33 5.98
N GLN A 46 -3.49 7.32 5.61
CA GLN A 46 -4.01 8.43 4.83
C GLN A 46 -4.46 7.94 3.45
N ILE A 47 -3.70 7.03 2.83
CA ILE A 47 -4.02 6.39 1.55
C ILE A 47 -5.19 5.40 1.65
N PHE A 48 -5.24 4.62 2.73
CA PHE A 48 -6.08 3.44 2.90
C PHE A 48 -7.29 3.68 3.83
N GLY A 49 -7.13 4.50 4.86
CA GLY A 49 -8.11 4.69 5.94
C GLY A 49 -8.93 5.97 5.87
N THR A 50 -8.55 6.96 5.06
CA THR A 50 -9.34 8.20 4.96
C THR A 50 -10.33 8.17 3.78
N PRO A 51 -11.63 8.49 4.02
CA PRO A 51 -12.61 8.65 2.94
C PRO A 51 -12.18 9.69 1.91
N SER A 52 -11.33 10.64 2.29
CA SER A 52 -10.82 11.71 1.43
C SER A 52 -10.01 11.20 0.23
N VAL A 53 -9.21 10.14 0.35
CA VAL A 53 -8.42 9.60 -0.79
C VAL A 53 -9.27 8.70 -1.70
N THR A 54 -10.33 8.12 -1.15
CA THR A 54 -11.23 7.20 -1.86
C THR A 54 -12.49 7.87 -2.43
N SER A 55 -12.88 9.04 -1.92
CA SER A 55 -14.16 9.70 -2.25
C SER A 55 -14.03 11.17 -2.66
N SER A 56 -12.84 11.78 -2.60
CA SER A 56 -12.68 13.17 -3.04
C SER A 56 -12.47 13.28 -4.56
N PRO A 57 -13.20 14.16 -5.27
CA PRO A 57 -12.90 14.53 -6.66
C PRO A 57 -11.59 15.32 -6.79
N VAL A 58 -10.99 15.75 -5.68
CA VAL A 58 -9.63 16.30 -5.65
C VAL A 58 -8.66 15.13 -5.64
N GLU A 59 -7.94 14.95 -6.76
CA GLU A 59 -6.93 13.92 -6.92
C GLU A 59 -5.85 14.08 -5.84
N THR A 60 -5.95 13.28 -4.78
CA THR A 60 -5.00 13.36 -3.68
C THR A 60 -3.68 12.77 -4.15
N LEU A 61 -2.68 13.62 -4.24
CA LEU A 61 -1.32 13.22 -4.57
C LEU A 61 -0.74 12.46 -3.38
N ILE A 62 -0.35 11.21 -3.63
CA ILE A 62 0.23 10.35 -2.62
C ILE A 62 1.72 10.65 -2.52
N THR A 63 2.16 10.99 -1.32
CA THR A 63 3.59 11.12 -0.99
C THR A 63 3.90 10.19 0.16
N ILE A 64 4.85 9.27 -0.05
CA ILE A 64 5.27 8.26 0.92
C ILE A 64 6.79 8.37 1.06
N ARG A 65 7.23 8.65 2.29
CA ARG A 65 8.66 8.77 2.63
C ARG A 65 9.21 7.39 3.01
N GLU A 66 10.53 7.26 3.05
CA GLU A 66 11.18 5.97 3.33
C GLU A 66 10.80 5.37 4.69
N HIS A 67 10.72 6.20 5.74
CA HIS A 67 10.34 5.74 7.09
C HIS A 67 8.92 5.20 7.18
N ASP A 68 8.03 5.61 6.27
CA ASP A 68 6.66 5.15 6.23
C ASP A 68 6.57 3.69 5.76
N TRP A 69 7.51 3.30 4.88
CA TRP A 69 7.66 1.92 4.45
C TRP A 69 8.12 1.03 5.59
N ASP A 70 9.07 1.49 6.43
CA ASP A 70 9.56 0.73 7.60
C ASP A 70 8.42 0.26 8.51
N THR A 71 7.47 1.13 8.80
CA THR A 71 6.31 0.78 9.62
C THR A 71 5.39 -0.21 8.92
N PHE A 72 5.15 -0.03 7.62
CA PHE A 72 4.36 -0.97 6.81
C PHE A 72 4.98 -2.37 6.78
N ILE A 73 6.29 -2.47 6.57
CA ILE A 73 7.03 -3.74 6.55
C ILE A 73 6.95 -4.44 7.90
N LYS A 74 7.11 -3.69 9.00
CA LYS A 74 7.00 -4.26 10.36
C LYS A 74 5.59 -4.80 10.60
N ALA A 75 4.55 -4.06 10.21
CA ALA A 75 3.17 -4.51 10.32
C ALA A 75 2.91 -5.77 9.49
N MET A 76 3.35 -5.79 8.22
CA MET A 76 3.19 -6.95 7.36
C MET A 76 4.03 -8.15 7.81
N SER A 77 5.20 -7.93 8.40
CA SER A 77 6.04 -9.00 8.97
C SER A 77 5.38 -9.67 10.18
N GLY A 78 4.61 -8.91 10.96
CA GLY A 78 3.83 -9.44 12.09
C GLY A 78 2.49 -10.07 11.69
N ALA A 79 2.07 -9.92 10.43
CA ALA A 79 0.82 -10.46 9.94
C ALA A 79 0.90 -11.96 9.61
N GLU A 80 -0.25 -12.64 9.67
CA GLU A 80 -0.33 -14.03 9.24
C GLU A 80 0.07 -14.20 7.77
N LYS A 81 0.72 -15.34 7.46
CA LYS A 81 1.17 -15.67 6.12
C LYS A 81 0.05 -15.61 5.08
N TYR A 82 -1.16 -16.02 5.45
CA TYR A 82 -2.33 -15.95 4.57
C TYR A 82 -2.65 -14.50 4.17
N THR A 83 -2.75 -13.60 5.15
CA THR A 83 -3.04 -12.18 4.95
C THR A 83 -1.96 -11.51 4.10
N ARG A 84 -0.68 -11.75 4.42
CA ARG A 84 0.45 -11.25 3.62
C ARG A 84 0.37 -11.69 2.16
N ASN A 85 0.11 -12.98 1.93
CA ASN A 85 0.04 -13.55 0.59
C ASN A 85 -1.12 -12.95 -0.23
N LYS A 86 -2.26 -12.68 0.41
CA LYS A 86 -3.39 -11.99 -0.23
C LYS A 86 -3.03 -10.57 -0.64
N VAL A 87 -2.38 -9.80 0.23
CA VAL A 87 -1.91 -8.45 -0.11
C VAL A 87 -0.86 -8.49 -1.23
N PHE A 88 0.07 -9.44 -1.18
CA PHE A 88 1.07 -9.66 -2.22
C PHE A 88 0.42 -9.89 -3.60
N MET A 89 -0.59 -10.74 -3.69
CA MET A 89 -1.28 -11.03 -4.96
C MET A 89 -1.90 -9.76 -5.58
N VAL A 90 -2.58 -8.95 -4.76
CA VAL A 90 -3.19 -7.70 -5.23
C VAL A 90 -2.13 -6.71 -5.70
N ALA A 91 -1.05 -6.56 -4.92
CA ALA A 91 0.04 -5.65 -5.25
C ALA A 91 0.80 -6.09 -6.51
N TYR A 92 1.06 -7.39 -6.66
CA TYR A 92 1.77 -7.95 -7.80
C TYR A 92 0.97 -7.83 -9.10
N ASP A 93 -0.36 -8.02 -9.04
CA ASP A 93 -1.25 -7.77 -10.18
C ASP A 93 -1.12 -6.32 -10.65
N GLN A 94 -1.22 -5.36 -9.73
CA GLN A 94 -1.07 -3.95 -10.07
C GLN A 94 0.34 -3.60 -10.56
N GLU A 95 1.40 -4.22 -10.02
CA GLU A 95 2.77 -4.06 -10.50
C GLU A 95 2.93 -4.46 -11.98
N ILE A 96 2.23 -5.51 -12.41
CA ILE A 96 2.24 -5.99 -13.80
C ILE A 96 1.52 -4.99 -14.72
N PHE A 97 0.36 -4.47 -14.29
CA PHE A 97 -0.53 -3.70 -15.16
C PHE A 97 -0.36 -2.17 -15.08
N THR A 98 0.47 -1.67 -14.17
CA THR A 98 0.75 -0.22 -14.03
C THR A 98 2.15 0.14 -14.57
N TYR A 99 2.43 1.43 -14.66
CA TYR A 99 3.67 1.96 -15.24
C TYR A 99 4.19 3.16 -14.43
N GLY A 100 5.46 3.51 -14.63
CA GLY A 100 6.08 4.67 -13.98
C GLY A 100 6.07 4.58 -12.45
N ASP A 101 5.77 5.69 -11.79
CA ASP A 101 5.75 5.77 -10.32
C ASP A 101 4.66 4.91 -9.69
N GLU A 102 3.58 4.61 -10.40
CA GLU A 102 2.52 3.71 -9.92
C GLU A 102 3.03 2.26 -9.84
N LYS A 103 3.75 1.81 -10.88
CA LYS A 103 4.42 0.51 -10.85
C LYS A 103 5.45 0.41 -9.72
N LYS A 104 6.22 1.48 -9.53
CA LYS A 104 7.21 1.57 -8.44
C LYS A 104 6.54 1.45 -7.07
N PHE A 105 5.42 2.14 -6.88
CA PHE A 105 4.61 2.03 -5.66
C PHE A 105 4.15 0.59 -5.42
N TRP A 106 3.61 -0.07 -6.45
CA TRP A 106 3.13 -1.45 -6.32
C TRP A 106 4.25 -2.46 -6.10
N ASN A 107 5.41 -2.29 -6.74
CA ASN A 107 6.60 -3.09 -6.50
C ASN A 107 7.09 -2.99 -5.04
N CYS A 108 7.00 -1.81 -4.43
CA CYS A 108 7.37 -1.64 -3.03
C CYS A 108 6.40 -2.36 -2.08
N ILE A 109 5.10 -2.37 -2.39
CA ILE A 109 4.12 -3.16 -1.62
C ILE A 109 4.35 -4.66 -1.82
N SER A 110 4.57 -5.13 -3.05
CA SER A 110 4.78 -6.56 -3.33
C SER A 110 6.06 -7.08 -2.66
N GLU A 111 7.16 -6.32 -2.71
CA GLU A 111 8.41 -6.68 -2.03
C GLU A 111 8.30 -6.67 -0.51
N ALA A 112 7.52 -5.76 0.08
CA ALA A 112 7.31 -5.68 1.53
C ALA A 112 6.40 -6.79 2.08
N THR A 113 5.67 -7.48 1.21
CA THR A 113 4.68 -8.50 1.60
C THR A 113 5.07 -9.93 1.25
N LYS A 114 6.08 -10.08 0.39
CA LYS A 114 6.78 -11.34 0.08
C LYS A 114 7.38 -11.98 1.33
#